data_AF-A0A6G6WWG2-F1
#
_entry.id   AF-A0A6G6WWG2-F1
#
_cell.length_a   1.000
_cell.length_b   1.000
_cell.length_c   1.000
_cell.angle_alpha   90.00
_cell.angle_beta   90.00
_cell.angle_gamma   90.00
#
_symmetry.space_group_name_H-M   'P 1'
#
loop_
_entity.id
_entity.type
_entity.pdbx_description
1 polymer ?
#
loop_
_entity_poly.entity_id
_entity_poly.type
_entity_poly.pdbx_seq_one_letter_code
_entity_poly.pdbx_strand_id
1 'polypeptide(L)' 'MSYDLDGFDDEQKQLLSKIVDDLDGPTATLEILNTLESSLYQLDPDWEIGQSLAPDLRKRVDVCLAALHYAKVQSLAKVS' A
#
# COMPACT_ATOMS: atom_id res chain seq x y z
N MET A 1 2.28 -10.84 3.16
CA MET A 1 3.46 -9.96 3.16
C MET A 1 3.45 -9.13 4.43
N SER A 2 4.56 -9.09 5.17
CA SER A 2 4.76 -8.10 6.23
C SER A 2 5.60 -6.98 5.63
N TYR A 3 5.09 -5.76 5.63
CA TYR A 3 5.86 -4.60 5.17
C TYR A 3 6.81 -4.18 6.29
N ASP A 4 8.10 -4.17 5.99
CA ASP A 4 9.13 -3.65 6.90
C ASP A 4 9.08 -2.12 6.90
N LEU A 5 8.27 -1.57 7.80
CA LEU A 5 8.12 -0.12 7.96
C LEU A 5 9.38 0.54 8.52
N ASP A 6 10.26 -0.23 9.19
CA ASP A 6 11.52 0.30 9.71
C ASP A 6 12.49 0.63 8.56
N GLY A 7 12.34 -0.07 7.42
CA GLY A 7 13.08 0.19 6.19
C GLY A 7 12.60 1.40 5.38
N PHE A 8 11.49 2.05 5.75
CA PHE A 8 10.98 3.21 5.01
C PHE A 8 11.81 4.47 5.31
N ASP A 9 12.11 5.23 4.26
CA ASP A 9 12.67 6.58 4.41
C ASP A 9 11.62 7.60 4.90
N ASP A 10 12.06 8.82 5.21
CA ASP A 10 11.19 9.85 5.78
C ASP A 10 10.07 10.28 4.82
N GLU A 11 10.33 10.29 3.51
CA GLU A 11 9.32 10.62 2.50
C GLU A 11 8.25 9.53 2.42
N GLN A 12 8.65 8.25 2.44
CA GLN A 12 7.74 7.11 2.48
C GLN A 12 6.87 7.12 3.73
N LYS A 13 7.45 7.42 4.90
CA LYS A 13 6.70 7.54 6.17
C LYS A 13 5.69 8.68 6.13
N GLN A 14 6.07 9.84 5.60
CA GLN A 14 5.16 10.98 5.45
C GLN A 14 4.01 10.68 4.49
N LEU A 15 4.30 10.02 3.36
CA LEU A 15 3.26 9.62 2.41
C LEU A 15 2.32 8.58 3.02
N LEU A 16 2.87 7.58 3.72
CA LEU A 16 2.08 6.56 4.41
C LEU A 16 1.11 7.20 5.42
N SER A 17 1.59 8.14 6.25
CA SER A 17 0.74 8.85 7.22
C SER A 17 -0.44 9.53 6.53
N LYS A 18 -0.20 10.25 5.42
CA LYS A 18 -1.27 10.94 4.68
C LYS A 18 -2.31 9.98 4.11
N ILE A 19 -1.86 8.88 3.50
CA ILE A 19 -2.79 7.86 2.96
C ILE A 19 -3.62 7.25 4.09
N VAL A 20 -2.99 6.96 5.23
CA VAL A 20 -3.69 6.41 6.40
C VAL A 20 -4.72 7.40 6.95
N ASP A 21 -4.40 8.69 7.03
CA ASP A 21 -5.36 9.72 7.44
C ASP A 21 -6.57 9.80 6.49
N ASP A 22 -6.35 9.58 5.19
CA ASP A 22 -7.41 9.58 4.17
C ASP A 22 -8.29 8.32 4.18
N LEU A 23 -7.82 7.19 4.71
CA LEU A 23 -8.53 5.90 4.72
C LEU A 23 -9.83 5.92 5.54
N ASP A 24 -9.88 6.70 6.62
CA ASP A 24 -11.07 6.85 7.47
C ASP A 24 -11.96 8.04 7.02
N GLY A 25 -11.60 8.72 5.93
CA GLY A 25 -12.34 9.85 5.35
C GLY A 25 -13.39 9.44 4.31
N PRO A 26 -14.15 10.40 3.74
CA PRO A 26 -15.14 10.14 2.67
C PRO A 26 -14.49 9.87 1.30
N THR A 27 -13.20 9.56 1.28
CA THR A 27 -12.42 9.41 0.05
C THR A 27 -12.54 7.99 -0.50
N ALA A 28 -12.29 7.82 -1.80
CA ALA A 28 -12.24 6.50 -2.44
C ALA A 28 -10.87 5.80 -2.26
N THR A 29 -10.05 6.24 -1.31
CA THR A 29 -8.66 5.80 -1.15
C THR A 29 -8.55 4.28 -1.03
N LEU A 30 -9.40 3.64 -0.23
CA LEU A 30 -9.41 2.18 -0.10
C LEU A 30 -9.67 1.46 -1.43
N GLU A 31 -10.66 1.94 -2.20
CA GLU A 31 -11.03 1.33 -3.50
C GLU A 31 -9.91 1.50 -4.53
N ILE A 32 -9.26 2.68 -4.53
CA ILE A 32 -8.11 2.97 -5.38
C ILE A 32 -6.94 2.04 -5.05
N LEU A 33 -6.64 1.85 -3.77
CA LEU A 33 -5.56 0.95 -3.34
C LEU A 33 -5.83 -0.51 -3.70
N ASN A 34 -7.07 -1.00 -3.53
CA ASN A 34 -7.47 -2.34 -3.98
C ASN A 34 -7.35 -2.51 -5.50
N THR A 35 -7.75 -1.48 -6.27
CA THR A 35 -7.63 -1.48 -7.73
C THR A 35 -6.16 -1.52 -8.16
N LEU A 36 -5.29 -0.78 -7.48
CA LEU A 36 -3.85 -0.76 -7.72
C LEU A 36 -3.22 -2.14 -7.46
N GLU A 37 -3.50 -2.76 -6.31
CA GLU A 37 -3.01 -4.10 -5.96
C GLU A 37 -3.47 -5.13 -7.01
N SER A 38 -4.76 -5.11 -7.35
CA SER A 38 -5.33 -6.02 -8.35
C SER A 38 -4.69 -5.84 -9.73
N SER A 39 -4.43 -4.59 -10.13
CA SER A 39 -3.82 -4.27 -11.42
C SER A 39 -2.37 -4.75 -11.50
N LEU A 40 -1.60 -4.62 -10.41
CA LEU A 40 -0.22 -5.12 -10.35
C LEU A 40 -0.19 -6.64 -10.60
N TYR A 41 -0.98 -7.42 -9.88
CA TYR A 41 -1.03 -8.87 -10.06
C TYR A 41 -1.61 -9.32 -11.41
N GLN A 42 -2.51 -8.54 -12.02
CA GLN A 42 -3.04 -8.86 -13.35
C GLN A 42 -2.02 -8.61 -14.47
N LEU A 43 -1.21 -7.56 -14.33
CA LEU A 43 -0.20 -7.18 -15.33
C LEU A 43 1.06 -8.05 -15.22
N ASP A 44 1.51 -8.31 -14.00
CA ASP A 44 2.68 -9.13 -13.70
C ASP A 44 2.47 -9.84 -12.35
N PRO A 45 2.09 -11.13 -12.33
CA PRO A 45 1.87 -11.88 -11.08
C PRO A 45 3.09 -11.95 -10.17
N ASP A 46 4.30 -11.81 -10.73
CA ASP A 46 5.58 -11.95 -10.02
C ASP A 46 6.30 -10.61 -9.80
N TRP A 47 5.57 -9.49 -9.91
CA TRP A 47 6.10 -8.12 -9.85
C TRP A 47 6.92 -7.82 -8.57
N GLU A 48 6.67 -8.56 -7.49
CA GLU A 48 7.34 -8.44 -6.19
C GLU A 48 8.77 -8.97 -6.20
N ILE A 49 8.99 -10.06 -6.95
CA ILE A 49 10.23 -10.85 -6.97
C ILE A 49 11.21 -10.27 -7.99
N GLY A 50 10.70 -9.57 -9.01
CA GLY A 50 11.49 -8.95 -10.08
C GLY A 50 11.87 -7.49 -9.85
N GLN A 51 12.71 -6.97 -10.75
CA GLN A 51 12.91 -5.52 -10.96
C GLN A 51 11.82 -4.95 -11.88
N SER A 52 10.59 -5.48 -11.81
CA SER A 52 9.48 -5.13 -12.72
C SER A 52 9.07 -3.66 -12.61
N LEU A 53 9.40 -3.00 -11.48
CA LEU A 53 9.14 -1.59 -11.24
C LEU A 53 10.45 -0.80 -11.18
N ALA A 54 10.43 0.39 -11.77
CA ALA A 54 11.50 1.37 -11.55
C ALA A 54 11.63 1.66 -10.03
N PRO A 55 12.85 1.92 -9.51
CA PRO A 55 13.08 2.06 -8.06
C PRO A 55 12.15 3.06 -7.36
N ASP A 56 11.92 4.23 -7.96
CA ASP A 56 11.05 5.25 -7.38
C ASP A 56 9.57 4.84 -7.39
N LEU A 57 9.15 4.11 -8.42
CA LEU A 57 7.80 3.57 -8.49
C LEU A 57 7.62 2.46 -7.45
N ARG A 58 8.63 1.59 -7.28
CA ARG A 58 8.63 0.54 -6.24
C ARG A 58 8.43 1.14 -4.86
N LYS A 59 9.20 2.17 -4.50
CA LYS A 59 9.06 2.87 -3.21
C LYS A 59 7.64 3.37 -2.94
N ARG A 60 6.98 3.95 -3.95
CA ARG A 60 5.61 4.45 -3.83
C ARG A 60 4.58 3.33 -3.75
N VAL A 61 4.76 2.29 -4.56
CA VAL A 61 3.91 1.09 -4.53
C VAL A 61 3.99 0.41 -3.16
N ASP A 62 5.19 0.25 -2.60
CA ASP A 62 5.38 -0.34 -1.28
C ASP A 62 4.62 0.45 -0.20
N VAL A 63 4.62 1.79 -0.27
CA VAL A 63 3.83 2.65 0.64
C VAL A 63 2.32 2.43 0.47
N CYS A 64 1.83 2.42 -0.77
CA CYS A 64 0.42 2.18 -1.07
C CYS A 64 -0.06 0.83 -0.54
N LEU A 65 0.73 -0.23 -0.73
CA LEU A 65 0.36 -1.57 -0.29
C LEU A 65 0.50 -1.73 1.24
N ALA A 66 1.48 -1.06 1.86
CA ALA A 66 1.55 -0.98 3.31
C ALA A 66 0.29 -0.32 3.91
N ALA A 67 -0.18 0.77 3.31
CA ALA A 67 -1.43 1.43 3.72
C ALA A 67 -2.66 0.52 3.51
N LEU A 68 -2.72 -0.20 2.38
CA LEU A 68 -3.79 -1.16 2.12
C LEU A 68 -3.80 -2.30 3.14
N HIS A 69 -2.63 -2.83 3.47
CA HIS A 69 -2.50 -3.88 4.49
C HIS A 69 -2.94 -3.38 5.87
N TYR A 70 -2.56 -2.17 6.25
CA TYR A 70 -3.06 -1.51 7.46
C TYR A 70 -4.59 -1.44 7.46
N ALA A 71 -5.22 -1.00 6.37
CA ALA A 71 -6.67 -0.91 6.25
C ALA A 71 -7.37 -2.27 6.41
N LYS A 72 -6.82 -3.32 5.78
CA LYS A 72 -7.33 -4.70 5.87
C LYS A 72 -7.22 -5.25 7.30
N VAL A 73 -6.14 -4.94 8.03
CA VAL A 73 -5.99 -5.34 9.44
C VAL A 73 -6.96 -4.58 10.35
N GLN A 74 -7.10 -3.27 10.15
CA GLN A 74 -8.05 -2.44 10.91
C GLN A 74 -9.50 -2.88 10.72
N SER A 75 -9.91 -3.21 9.48
CA SER A 75 -11.27 -3.68 9.22
C SER A 75 -11.56 -5.01 9.91
N LEU A 76 -10.61 -5.94 9.94
CA LEU A 76 -10.73 -7.20 10.68
C LEU A 76 -10.86 -6.96 12.20
N ALA A 77 -10.09 -6.02 12.76
CA ALA A 77 -10.16 -5.67 14.17
C ALA A 77 -11.50 -4.99 14.55
N LYS A 78 -12.14 -4.25 13.63
CA LYS A 78 -13.46 -3.61 13.85
C LYS A 78 -14.64 -4.59 13.83
N VAL A 79 -14.46 -5.79 13.26
CA VAL A 79 -15.50 -6.85 13.17
C VAL A 79 -15.40 -7.85 14.34
N SER A 80 -14.46 -7.63 15.28
CA SER A 80 -14.25 -8.42 16.50
C SER A 80 -14.91 -7.78 17.72
#